data_AF-A0A2M3YZC2-F1
#
_entry.id   AF-A0A2M3YZC2-F1
#
_cell.length_a   1.000
_cell.length_b   1.000
_cell.length_c   1.000
_cell.angle_alpha   90.00
_cell.angle_beta   90.00
_cell.angle_gamma   90.00
#
_symmetry.space_group_name_H-M   'P 1'
#
loop_
_entity.id
_entity.type
_entity.pdbx_description
1 polymer ?
#
loop_
_entity_poly.entity_id
_entity_poly.type
_entity_poly.pdbx_seq_one_letter_code
_entity_poly.pdbx_strand_id
1 'polypeptide(L)'
;MPPAEKPEEPEVTIDDPSVVEKYQKAGEIVNRTLLATIKACVVGASAKAICQKGDNMLQQEADKQYKNDEEMKKGVAFPTCLSVNNCICHFSPSRNDPDYVLKENDVVKIDLGAHIDGFIAVAAHTIVIGATPELKCKGRAADVVLAAYHAGQAALRLLKDGTDNYAVTEAVQKIASDFDCKPIEGMLSHQLKQFRIDGEKTIIQNPTIAQKKEHEKCKFEKYEVYAMDVLISTGQGLGKELDTKVSIYKKTEENYLLKLKSSRAFYAEVKKKYGPMPFNLRNFEEEAKAKMGVTECVAHKLVEPFQVLFEKHNEFVAQFKYTVLILPNGLQIVTGFPFDPTCYESEHSVKDEDMQKLLAQDLVLANKHNPLTTIPEGGSSSKDKKKRRKKNKNKGAAAASSAEGGAAAAAADGDSGDDEEEPKP
;
A
#
# COMPACT_ATOMS: atom_id res chain seq x y z
N MET A 1 7.13 2.79 45.69
CA MET A 1 6.54 1.55 45.14
C MET A 1 6.60 1.67 43.63
N PRO A 2 7.18 0.70 42.90
CA PRO A 2 6.92 0.62 41.47
C PRO A 2 5.40 0.52 41.28
N PRO A 3 4.83 1.19 40.26
CA PRO A 3 3.40 1.05 39.98
C PRO A 3 3.10 -0.42 39.75
N ALA A 4 2.06 -0.93 40.42
CA ALA A 4 1.60 -2.29 40.22
C ALA A 4 1.33 -2.50 38.72
N GLU A 5 1.98 -3.48 38.11
CA GLU A 5 1.67 -3.93 36.75
C GLU A 5 0.18 -4.25 36.71
N LYS A 6 -0.55 -3.52 35.85
CA LYS A 6 -1.94 -3.88 35.57
C LYS A 6 -1.90 -5.30 34.97
N PRO A 7 -2.79 -6.21 35.39
CA PRO A 7 -2.89 -7.51 34.73
C PRO A 7 -3.08 -7.27 33.23
N GLU A 8 -2.19 -7.83 32.41
CA GLU A 8 -2.32 -7.79 30.95
C GLU A 8 -3.64 -8.45 30.58
N GLU A 9 -4.55 -7.69 29.98
CA GLU A 9 -5.72 -8.28 29.34
C GLU A 9 -5.24 -9.26 28.26
N PRO A 10 -5.88 -10.43 28.11
CA PRO A 10 -5.45 -11.43 27.15
C PRO A 10 -5.39 -10.81 25.75
N GLU A 11 -4.24 -10.97 25.08
CA GLU A 11 -4.03 -10.46 23.73
C GLU A 11 -5.10 -11.03 22.78
N VAL A 12 -5.83 -10.14 22.09
CA VAL A 12 -6.85 -10.54 21.13
C VAL A 12 -6.16 -10.87 19.80
N THR A 13 -6.24 -12.13 19.37
CA THR A 13 -5.51 -12.65 18.20
C THR A 13 -6.45 -13.10 17.07
N ILE A 14 -5.87 -13.48 15.93
CA ILE A 14 -6.60 -14.05 14.79
C ILE A 14 -7.06 -15.51 15.00
N ASP A 15 -6.93 -16.06 16.20
CA ASP A 15 -7.68 -17.27 16.59
C ASP A 15 -9.18 -16.97 16.71
N ASP A 16 -9.54 -15.72 17.03
CA ASP A 16 -10.93 -15.24 16.91
C ASP A 16 -11.26 -14.88 15.45
N PRO A 17 -12.27 -15.55 14.83
CA PRO A 17 -12.73 -15.21 13.49
C PRO A 17 -13.16 -13.74 13.32
N SER A 18 -13.64 -13.10 14.38
CA SER A 18 -14.04 -11.67 14.35
C SER A 18 -12.85 -10.76 14.08
N VAL A 19 -11.66 -11.13 14.58
CA VAL A 19 -10.41 -10.40 14.34
C VAL A 19 -9.94 -10.60 12.90
N VAL A 20 -10.05 -11.83 12.38
CA VAL A 20 -9.77 -12.12 10.97
C VAL A 20 -10.65 -11.27 10.06
N GLU A 21 -11.94 -11.11 10.37
CA GLU A 21 -12.86 -10.25 9.62
C GLU A 21 -12.41 -8.78 9.64
N LYS A 22 -11.99 -8.25 10.80
CA LYS A 22 -11.48 -6.87 10.91
C LYS A 22 -10.23 -6.65 10.05
N TYR A 23 -9.29 -7.59 10.03
CA TYR A 23 -8.13 -7.55 9.12
C TYR A 23 -8.54 -7.62 7.65
N GLN A 24 -9.52 -8.46 7.30
CA GLN A 24 -10.05 -8.52 5.93
C GLN A 24 -10.68 -7.19 5.51
N LYS A 25 -11.47 -6.56 6.38
CA LYS A 25 -12.09 -5.26 6.10
C LYS A 25 -11.06 -4.15 5.96
N ALA A 26 -10.05 -4.11 6.83
CA ALA A 26 -8.91 -3.20 6.68
C ALA A 26 -8.18 -3.45 5.34
N GLY A 27 -7.95 -4.72 4.99
CA GLY A 27 -7.33 -5.11 3.72
C GLY A 27 -8.13 -4.71 2.48
N GLU A 28 -9.45 -4.88 2.49
CA GLU A 28 -10.36 -4.44 1.42
C GLU A 28 -10.24 -2.93 1.16
N ILE A 29 -10.18 -2.12 2.23
CA ILE A 29 -10.00 -0.66 2.16
C ILE A 29 -8.65 -0.32 1.51
N VAL A 30 -7.59 -0.98 1.99
CA VAL A 30 -6.22 -0.78 1.49
C VAL A 30 -6.12 -1.16 0.02
N ASN A 31 -6.58 -2.34 -0.39
CA ASN A 31 -6.46 -2.82 -1.77
C ASN A 31 -7.26 -1.93 -2.74
N ARG A 32 -8.45 -1.47 -2.34
CA ARG A 32 -9.24 -0.53 -3.14
C ARG A 32 -8.53 0.81 -3.30
N THR A 33 -7.94 1.32 -2.23
CA THR A 33 -7.23 2.61 -2.25
C THR A 33 -5.92 2.50 -3.02
N LEU A 34 -5.18 1.40 -2.88
CA LEU A 34 -3.97 1.10 -3.64
C LEU A 34 -4.27 1.08 -5.14
N LEU A 35 -5.32 0.39 -5.59
CA LEU A 35 -5.76 0.40 -6.99
C LEU A 35 -6.09 1.82 -7.49
N ALA A 36 -6.83 2.61 -6.70
CA ALA A 36 -7.17 3.98 -7.08
C ALA A 36 -5.95 4.91 -7.16
N THR A 37 -4.94 4.65 -6.32
CA THR A 37 -3.67 5.39 -6.25
C THR A 37 -2.78 5.01 -7.43
N ILE A 38 -2.63 3.71 -7.74
CA ILE A 38 -1.94 3.20 -8.94
C ILE A 38 -2.53 3.84 -10.19
N LYS A 39 -3.86 3.86 -10.33
CA LYS A 39 -4.53 4.49 -11.48
C LYS A 39 -4.33 6.00 -11.58
N ALA A 40 -4.02 6.67 -10.48
CA ALA A 40 -3.76 8.11 -10.46
C ALA A 40 -2.30 8.44 -10.80
N CYS A 41 -1.40 7.46 -10.76
CA CYS A 41 0.01 7.61 -11.10
C CYS A 41 0.17 7.62 -12.62
N VAL A 42 0.03 8.80 -13.22
CA VAL A 42 0.23 9.04 -14.65
C VAL A 42 1.23 10.18 -14.86
N VAL A 43 1.81 10.27 -16.06
CA VAL A 43 2.72 11.36 -16.43
C VAL A 43 2.05 12.73 -16.16
N GLY A 44 2.80 13.63 -15.52
CA GLY A 44 2.33 14.97 -15.15
C GLY A 44 1.52 15.03 -13.85
N ALA A 45 1.20 13.89 -13.22
CA ALA A 45 0.45 13.90 -11.97
C ALA A 45 1.32 14.34 -10.78
N SER A 46 0.71 15.06 -9.85
CA SER A 46 1.32 15.51 -8.60
C SER A 46 1.35 14.37 -7.57
N ALA A 47 2.55 14.00 -7.10
CA ALA A 47 2.71 13.01 -6.05
C ALA A 47 1.98 13.44 -4.76
N LYS A 48 2.08 14.73 -4.39
CA LYS A 48 1.36 15.31 -3.24
C LYS A 48 -0.16 15.16 -3.37
N ALA A 49 -0.73 15.48 -4.52
CA ALA A 49 -2.17 15.36 -4.75
C ALA A 49 -2.64 13.90 -4.68
N ILE A 50 -1.84 12.97 -5.20
CA ILE A 50 -2.13 11.54 -5.12
C ILE A 50 -2.08 11.06 -3.67
N CYS A 51 -1.06 11.44 -2.89
CA CYS A 51 -0.98 11.12 -1.46
C CYS A 51 -2.20 11.63 -0.68
N GLN A 52 -2.63 12.87 -0.92
CA GLN A 52 -3.81 13.42 -0.25
C GLN A 52 -5.10 12.72 -0.67
N LYS A 53 -5.23 12.34 -1.96
CA LYS A 53 -6.35 11.53 -2.44
C LYS A 53 -6.40 10.17 -1.75
N GLY A 54 -5.25 9.51 -1.59
CA GLY A 54 -5.12 8.23 -0.89
C GLY A 54 -5.60 8.32 0.56
N ASP A 55 -5.09 9.29 1.33
CA ASP A 55 -5.49 9.48 2.73
C ASP A 55 -7.00 9.71 2.89
N ASN A 56 -7.56 10.58 2.03
CA ASN A 56 -8.99 10.87 2.02
C ASN A 56 -9.81 9.61 1.74
N MET A 57 -9.35 8.79 0.79
CA MET A 57 -10.05 7.56 0.42
C MET A 57 -9.96 6.51 1.53
N LEU A 58 -8.80 6.33 2.16
CA LEU A 58 -8.63 5.45 3.31
C LEU A 58 -9.61 5.81 4.43
N GLN A 59 -9.67 7.08 4.82
CA GLN A 59 -10.56 7.54 5.87
C GLN A 59 -12.03 7.34 5.49
N GLN A 60 -12.43 7.77 4.28
CA GLN A 60 -13.82 7.64 3.81
C GLN A 60 -14.29 6.18 3.72
N GLU A 61 -13.42 5.27 3.31
CA GLU A 61 -13.76 3.85 3.23
C GLU A 61 -13.78 3.18 4.60
N ALA A 62 -12.93 3.60 5.54
CA ALA A 62 -12.97 3.17 6.94
C ALA A 62 -14.26 3.64 7.64
N ASP A 63 -14.68 4.89 7.43
CA ASP A 63 -15.91 5.47 8.00
C ASP A 63 -17.18 4.74 7.53
N LYS A 64 -17.10 4.00 6.41
CA LYS A 64 -18.22 3.17 5.91
C LYS A 64 -18.38 1.86 6.68
N GLN A 65 -17.35 1.39 7.38
CA GLN A 65 -17.37 0.13 8.11
C GLN A 65 -17.90 0.35 9.53
N TYR A 66 -18.56 -0.67 10.09
CA TYR A 66 -19.02 -0.69 11.50
C TYR A 66 -19.72 0.60 11.95
N LYS A 67 -20.66 1.12 11.14
CA LYS A 67 -21.32 2.42 11.41
C LYS A 67 -22.15 2.45 12.68
N ASN A 68 -22.58 1.28 13.16
CA ASN A 68 -23.40 1.15 14.37
C ASN A 68 -22.55 1.09 15.63
N ASP A 69 -21.22 1.16 15.51
CA ASP A 69 -20.27 1.18 16.62
C ASP A 69 -19.49 2.50 16.54
N GLU A 70 -19.92 3.46 17.37
CA GLU A 70 -19.32 4.81 17.44
C GLU A 70 -18.01 4.82 18.24
N GLU A 71 -17.78 3.81 19.09
CA GLU A 71 -16.57 3.70 19.92
C GLU A 71 -15.43 3.02 19.17
N MET A 72 -15.73 2.23 18.13
CA MET A 72 -14.75 1.54 17.32
C MET A 72 -13.80 2.51 16.58
N LYS A 73 -12.53 2.44 16.94
CA LYS A 73 -11.45 3.21 16.30
C LYS A 73 -11.14 2.65 14.91
N LYS A 74 -11.28 3.46 13.88
CA LYS A 74 -11.01 3.08 12.48
C LYS A 74 -10.50 4.27 11.68
N GLY A 75 -9.68 4.00 10.67
CA GLY A 75 -9.12 5.06 9.83
C GLY A 75 -7.79 4.68 9.21
N VAL A 76 -6.98 5.71 8.95
CA VAL A 76 -5.62 5.57 8.40
C VAL A 76 -4.69 4.95 9.45
N ALA A 77 -4.03 3.85 9.08
CA ALA A 77 -2.97 3.23 9.89
C ALA A 77 -1.57 3.65 9.41
N PHE A 78 -1.42 3.94 8.13
CA PHE A 78 -0.19 4.49 7.58
C PHE A 78 -0.54 5.49 6.47
N PRO A 79 -0.07 6.76 6.54
CA PRO A 79 -0.36 7.75 5.52
C PRO A 79 0.13 7.31 4.15
N THR A 80 -0.59 7.72 3.10
CA THR A 80 -0.22 7.43 1.72
C THR A 80 1.10 8.10 1.38
N CYS A 81 2.05 7.30 0.88
CA CYS A 81 3.38 7.72 0.46
C CYS A 81 3.62 7.35 -1.00
N LEU A 82 4.27 8.24 -1.75
CA LEU A 82 4.68 8.02 -3.14
C LEU A 82 6.19 8.29 -3.28
N SER A 83 7.01 7.26 -3.09
CA SER A 83 8.47 7.40 -3.12
C SER A 83 9.01 7.04 -4.51
N VAL A 84 9.62 8.02 -5.19
CA VAL A 84 9.99 7.93 -6.61
C VAL A 84 11.48 7.66 -6.80
N ASN A 85 11.84 6.76 -7.72
CA ASN A 85 13.19 6.40 -8.13
C ASN A 85 14.08 6.00 -6.93
N ASN A 86 15.12 6.78 -6.64
CA ASN A 86 16.06 6.55 -5.54
C ASN A 86 15.50 6.91 -4.17
N CYS A 87 14.36 7.60 -4.07
CA CYS A 87 13.67 7.78 -2.79
C CYS A 87 13.20 6.41 -2.29
N ILE A 88 13.70 5.95 -1.14
CA ILE A 88 13.43 4.62 -0.60
C ILE A 88 12.01 4.54 -0.04
N CYS A 89 11.64 5.45 0.86
CA CYS A 89 10.38 5.36 1.60
C CYS A 89 9.89 6.71 2.12
N HIS A 90 8.63 6.72 2.59
CA HIS A 90 8.00 7.78 3.39
C HIS A 90 7.83 9.16 2.72
N PHE A 91 8.04 9.29 1.41
CA PHE A 91 7.74 10.55 0.72
C PHE A 91 6.24 10.84 0.71
N SER A 92 5.83 11.78 1.55
CA SER A 92 4.43 12.19 1.72
C SER A 92 4.36 13.68 2.08
N PRO A 93 4.71 14.58 1.15
CA PRO A 93 4.98 15.99 1.45
C PRO A 93 3.79 16.68 2.12
N SER A 94 4.08 17.66 3.00
CA SER A 94 3.04 18.53 3.56
C SER A 94 2.56 19.57 2.53
N ARG A 95 1.52 20.36 2.84
CA ARG A 95 0.82 21.21 1.84
C ARG A 95 1.78 22.18 1.14
N ASN A 96 2.69 22.77 1.91
CA ASN A 96 3.63 23.79 1.46
C ASN A 96 5.04 23.27 1.14
N ASP A 97 5.28 21.96 1.30
CA ASP A 97 6.58 21.38 0.94
C ASP A 97 6.65 21.12 -0.57
N PRO A 98 7.88 21.06 -1.14
CA PRO A 98 8.09 20.79 -2.56
C PRO A 98 7.35 19.52 -3.01
N ASP A 99 6.74 19.61 -4.18
CA ASP A 99 6.03 18.50 -4.80
C ASP A 99 6.94 17.78 -5.81
N TYR A 100 6.57 16.56 -6.16
CA TYR A 100 7.17 15.81 -7.25
C TYR A 100 6.12 15.56 -8.34
N VAL A 101 6.42 15.98 -9.56
CA VAL A 101 5.57 15.74 -10.74
C VAL A 101 6.06 14.48 -11.42
N LEU A 102 5.21 13.46 -11.50
CA LEU A 102 5.54 12.16 -12.08
C LEU A 102 5.89 12.28 -13.56
N LYS A 103 6.94 11.57 -13.96
CA LYS A 103 7.46 11.53 -15.32
C LYS A 103 7.34 10.13 -15.89
N GLU A 104 7.43 10.04 -17.21
CA GLU A 104 7.56 8.75 -17.88
C GLU A 104 8.81 8.01 -17.38
N ASN A 105 8.71 6.70 -17.24
CA ASN A 105 9.74 5.80 -16.71
C ASN A 105 10.12 5.98 -15.23
N ASP A 106 9.42 6.83 -14.48
CA ASP A 106 9.62 6.89 -13.03
C ASP A 106 9.24 5.57 -12.36
N VAL A 107 10.10 5.06 -11.47
CA VAL A 107 9.84 3.92 -10.59
C VAL A 107 9.12 4.44 -9.34
N VAL A 108 7.83 4.18 -9.22
CA VAL A 108 6.98 4.75 -8.15
C VAL A 108 6.59 3.67 -7.16
N LYS A 109 7.01 3.85 -5.90
CA LYS A 109 6.59 3.03 -4.76
C LYS A 109 5.41 3.71 -4.07
N ILE A 110 4.28 3.03 -4.04
CA ILE A 110 3.07 3.47 -3.35
C ILE A 110 2.96 2.67 -2.06
N ASP A 111 2.87 3.32 -0.90
CA ASP A 111 2.78 2.67 0.42
C ASP A 111 1.68 3.35 1.26
N LEU A 112 0.76 2.57 1.83
CA LEU A 112 -0.42 3.07 2.54
C LEU A 112 -1.05 2.00 3.45
N GLY A 113 -1.85 2.42 4.44
CA GLY A 113 -2.51 1.48 5.36
C GLY A 113 -3.77 2.00 6.04
N ALA A 114 -4.65 1.08 6.42
CA ALA A 114 -5.84 1.31 7.22
C ALA A 114 -5.88 0.40 8.45
N HIS A 115 -6.70 0.76 9.44
CA HIS A 115 -7.04 -0.14 10.53
C HIS A 115 -8.53 -0.13 10.82
N ILE A 116 -9.00 -1.26 11.35
CA ILE A 116 -10.32 -1.42 11.97
C ILE A 116 -10.08 -1.92 13.38
N ASP A 117 -10.55 -1.17 14.38
CA ASP A 117 -10.41 -1.49 15.80
C ASP A 117 -8.96 -1.77 16.24
N GLY A 118 -8.03 -1.03 15.65
CA GLY A 118 -6.59 -1.21 15.86
C GLY A 118 -5.95 -2.38 15.11
N PHE A 119 -6.70 -3.23 14.39
CA PHE A 119 -6.12 -4.28 13.55
C PHE A 119 -5.68 -3.70 12.20
N ILE A 120 -4.39 -3.78 11.91
CA ILE A 120 -3.71 -2.98 10.89
C ILE A 120 -3.56 -3.78 9.59
N ALA A 121 -3.90 -3.16 8.47
CA ALA A 121 -3.53 -3.63 7.15
C ALA A 121 -2.72 -2.54 6.44
N VAL A 122 -1.57 -2.91 5.91
CA VAL A 122 -0.67 -2.06 5.12
C VAL A 122 -0.32 -2.76 3.81
N ALA A 123 -0.08 -1.98 2.77
CA ALA A 123 0.38 -2.49 1.48
C ALA A 123 1.31 -1.50 0.81
N ALA A 124 2.28 -2.05 0.09
CA ALA A 124 3.09 -1.28 -0.82
C ALA A 124 3.25 -2.02 -2.15
N HIS A 125 3.31 -1.24 -3.23
CA HIS A 125 3.43 -1.76 -4.58
C HIS A 125 4.26 -0.81 -5.43
N THR A 126 5.12 -1.39 -6.27
CA THR A 126 5.95 -0.62 -7.21
C THR A 126 5.39 -0.73 -8.61
N ILE A 127 5.30 0.41 -9.30
CA ILE A 127 5.00 0.49 -10.73
C ILE A 127 6.08 1.31 -11.44
N VAL A 128 6.17 1.15 -12.75
CA VAL A 128 6.94 2.04 -13.61
C VAL A 128 5.97 2.81 -14.51
N ILE A 129 6.05 4.14 -14.49
CA ILE A 129 5.11 4.99 -15.24
C ILE A 129 5.30 4.76 -16.74
N GLY A 130 4.23 4.31 -17.41
CA GLY A 130 4.22 4.02 -18.84
C GLY A 130 4.53 2.57 -19.20
N ALA A 131 4.93 1.72 -18.24
CA ALA A 131 5.22 0.32 -18.51
C ALA A 131 3.94 -0.48 -18.79
N THR A 132 3.89 -1.13 -19.95
CA THR A 132 2.82 -2.05 -20.36
C THR A 132 3.42 -3.30 -21.02
N PRO A 133 2.63 -4.36 -21.29
CA PRO A 133 3.14 -5.52 -22.03
C PRO A 133 3.68 -5.17 -23.43
N GLU A 134 3.13 -4.13 -24.06
CA GLU A 134 3.55 -3.60 -25.37
C GLU A 134 4.76 -2.66 -25.25
N LEU A 135 4.84 -1.87 -24.17
CA LEU A 135 5.94 -0.96 -23.87
C LEU A 135 6.59 -1.38 -22.55
N LYS A 136 7.42 -2.43 -22.62
CA LYS A 136 8.04 -3.01 -21.43
C LYS A 136 9.07 -2.06 -20.81
N CYS A 137 9.08 -2.01 -19.48
CA CYS A 137 10.19 -1.48 -18.73
C CYS A 137 11.41 -2.41 -18.89
N LYS A 138 12.61 -1.83 -19.10
CA LYS A 138 13.86 -2.58 -19.33
C LYS A 138 14.99 -2.07 -18.43
N GLY A 139 16.09 -2.82 -18.41
CA GLY A 139 17.33 -2.46 -17.70
C GLY A 139 17.14 -2.41 -16.19
N ARG A 140 17.94 -1.56 -15.52
CA ARG A 140 18.03 -1.52 -14.04
C ARG A 140 16.69 -1.32 -13.32
N ALA A 141 15.76 -0.55 -13.91
CA ALA A 141 14.42 -0.37 -13.36
C ALA A 141 13.59 -1.67 -13.42
N ALA A 142 13.71 -2.46 -14.49
CA ALA A 142 13.07 -3.77 -14.58
C ALA A 142 13.73 -4.78 -13.62
N ASP A 143 15.07 -4.77 -13.55
CA ASP A 143 15.83 -5.67 -12.68
C ASP A 143 15.38 -5.55 -11.22
N VAL A 144 15.33 -4.33 -10.69
CA VAL A 144 14.98 -4.11 -9.27
C VAL A 144 13.53 -4.42 -8.96
N VAL A 145 12.61 -4.14 -9.89
CA VAL A 145 11.19 -4.45 -9.71
C VAL A 145 10.97 -5.96 -9.70
N LEU A 146 11.57 -6.70 -10.64
CA LEU A 146 11.49 -8.16 -10.69
C LEU A 146 12.19 -8.79 -9.47
N ALA A 147 13.35 -8.28 -9.07
CA ALA A 147 14.05 -8.74 -7.87
C ALA A 147 13.17 -8.58 -6.62
N ALA A 148 12.58 -7.40 -6.40
CA ALA A 148 11.73 -7.13 -5.25
C ALA A 148 10.46 -7.99 -5.26
N TYR A 149 9.86 -8.19 -6.43
CA TYR A 149 8.70 -9.04 -6.59
C TYR A 149 9.02 -10.50 -6.25
N HIS A 150 10.05 -11.08 -6.87
CA HIS A 150 10.46 -12.47 -6.61
C HIS A 150 10.89 -12.68 -5.16
N ALA A 151 11.63 -11.74 -4.57
CA ALA A 151 12.00 -11.79 -3.16
C ALA A 151 10.77 -11.76 -2.24
N GLY A 152 9.78 -10.91 -2.54
CA GLY A 152 8.49 -10.92 -1.84
C GLY A 152 7.73 -12.24 -1.99
N GLN A 153 7.73 -12.83 -3.18
CA GLN A 153 7.10 -14.14 -3.41
C GLN A 153 7.79 -15.29 -2.66
N ALA A 154 9.11 -15.26 -2.54
CA ALA A 154 9.87 -16.22 -1.73
C ALA A 154 9.61 -16.00 -0.23
N ALA A 155 9.60 -14.75 0.24
CA ALA A 155 9.30 -14.40 1.62
C ALA A 155 7.91 -14.91 2.05
N LEU A 156 6.90 -14.76 1.21
CA LEU A 156 5.56 -15.30 1.47
C LEU A 156 5.55 -16.82 1.64
N ARG A 157 6.37 -17.57 0.89
CA ARG A 157 6.43 -19.05 1.00
C ARG A 157 7.18 -19.54 2.24
N LEU A 158 8.06 -18.70 2.78
CA LEU A 158 8.83 -18.96 4.00
C LEU A 158 8.10 -18.48 5.26
N LEU A 159 7.10 -17.60 5.12
CA LEU A 159 6.30 -17.11 6.23
C LEU A 159 5.29 -18.18 6.69
N LYS A 160 5.77 -19.18 7.42
CA LYS A 160 4.95 -20.27 7.97
C LYS A 160 5.43 -20.67 9.35
N ASP A 161 4.52 -21.22 10.13
CA ASP A 161 4.75 -21.74 11.48
C ASP A 161 6.06 -22.56 11.57
N GLY A 162 6.89 -22.23 12.57
CA GLY A 162 8.17 -22.87 12.85
C GLY A 162 9.36 -22.42 12.00
N THR A 163 9.16 -21.57 10.98
CA THR A 163 10.26 -21.05 10.17
C THR A 163 10.97 -19.90 10.88
N ASP A 164 12.30 -19.91 10.87
CA ASP A 164 13.13 -18.85 11.44
C ASP A 164 13.09 -17.58 10.57
N ASN A 165 13.01 -16.41 11.21
CA ASN A 165 13.00 -15.12 10.51
C ASN A 165 14.18 -14.92 9.55
N TYR A 166 15.38 -15.38 9.92
CA TYR A 166 16.58 -15.29 9.07
C TYR A 166 16.50 -16.12 7.78
N ALA A 167 15.65 -17.14 7.70
CA ALA A 167 15.44 -17.86 6.44
C ALA A 167 14.86 -16.93 5.37
N VAL A 168 13.96 -16.03 5.77
CA VAL A 168 13.40 -14.99 4.89
C VAL A 168 14.48 -14.00 4.49
N THR A 169 15.28 -13.52 5.46
CA THR A 169 16.40 -12.59 5.21
C THR A 169 17.39 -13.14 4.17
N GLU A 170 17.78 -14.41 4.29
CA GLU A 170 18.73 -15.05 3.39
C GLU A 170 18.14 -15.27 2.00
N ALA A 171 16.86 -15.66 1.90
CA ALA A 171 16.17 -15.82 0.61
C ALA A 171 16.06 -14.50 -0.15
N VAL A 172 15.66 -13.42 0.54
CA VAL A 172 15.58 -12.07 -0.05
C VAL A 172 16.96 -11.63 -0.56
N GLN A 173 18.03 -11.86 0.21
CA GLN A 173 19.40 -11.52 -0.19
C GLN A 173 19.87 -12.29 -1.42
N LYS A 174 19.63 -13.61 -1.48
CA LYS A 174 19.99 -14.45 -2.63
C LYS A 174 19.30 -13.99 -3.90
N ILE A 175 17.98 -13.80 -3.85
CA ILE A 175 17.20 -13.36 -5.01
C ILE A 175 17.63 -11.96 -5.46
N ALA A 176 17.82 -11.01 -4.54
CA ALA A 176 18.30 -9.69 -4.90
C ALA A 176 19.62 -9.74 -5.69
N SER A 177 20.55 -10.60 -5.24
CA SER A 177 21.88 -10.71 -5.82
C SER A 177 21.86 -11.28 -7.24
N ASP A 178 20.91 -12.15 -7.59
CA ASP A 178 20.77 -12.71 -8.94
C ASP A 178 20.41 -11.65 -10.01
N PHE A 179 19.83 -10.52 -9.57
CA PHE A 179 19.49 -9.35 -10.38
C PHE A 179 20.49 -8.19 -10.24
N ASP A 180 21.69 -8.47 -9.70
CA ASP A 180 22.70 -7.46 -9.35
C ASP A 180 22.13 -6.33 -8.49
N CYS A 181 21.20 -6.66 -7.58
CA CYS A 181 20.55 -5.74 -6.67
C CYS A 181 20.88 -6.08 -5.21
N LYS A 182 20.55 -5.17 -4.29
CA LYS A 182 20.74 -5.37 -2.85
C LYS A 182 19.50 -4.97 -2.06
N PRO A 183 19.08 -5.76 -1.06
CA PRO A 183 18.05 -5.30 -0.13
C PRO A 183 18.53 -4.08 0.66
N ILE A 184 17.61 -3.17 1.01
CA ILE A 184 17.95 -2.01 1.84
C ILE A 184 18.35 -2.50 3.25
N GLU A 185 19.52 -2.06 3.70
CA GLU A 185 20.13 -2.42 4.99
C GLU A 185 19.24 -2.00 6.16
N GLY A 186 19.02 -2.93 7.09
CA GLY A 186 18.36 -2.67 8.37
C GLY A 186 16.86 -2.42 8.30
N MET A 187 16.22 -2.53 7.14
CA MET A 187 14.76 -2.39 7.04
C MET A 187 14.06 -3.60 7.66
N LEU A 188 12.96 -3.35 8.37
CA LEU A 188 12.25 -4.35 9.15
C LEU A 188 10.85 -4.62 8.58
N SER A 189 10.51 -5.91 8.45
CA SER A 189 9.12 -6.36 8.42
C SER A 189 8.67 -6.64 9.85
N HIS A 190 7.53 -6.10 10.26
CA HIS A 190 7.06 -6.18 11.65
C HIS A 190 5.90 -7.14 11.83
N GLN A 191 5.88 -7.83 12.97
CA GLN A 191 4.66 -8.40 13.52
C GLN A 191 3.66 -7.27 13.78
N LEU A 192 2.39 -7.52 13.46
CA LEU A 192 1.28 -6.61 13.74
C LEU A 192 0.44 -7.17 14.90
N LYS A 193 0.11 -6.30 15.84
CA LYS A 193 -0.83 -6.58 16.94
C LYS A 193 -1.93 -5.52 16.96
N GLN A 194 -2.96 -5.71 17.77
CA GLN A 194 -3.99 -4.69 17.94
C GLN A 194 -3.36 -3.39 18.44
N PHE A 195 -3.57 -2.29 17.70
CA PHE A 195 -3.02 -0.96 17.97
C PHE A 195 -1.48 -0.84 17.92
N ARG A 196 -0.76 -1.86 17.41
CA ARG A 196 0.71 -1.86 17.33
C ARG A 196 1.18 -2.30 15.94
N ILE A 197 1.78 -1.35 15.21
CA ILE A 197 2.30 -1.56 13.84
C ILE A 197 3.72 -2.14 13.83
N ASP A 198 4.41 -2.06 14.96
CA ASP A 198 5.81 -2.40 15.20
C ASP A 198 5.91 -3.38 16.38
N GLY A 199 5.34 -4.58 16.19
CA GLY A 199 5.55 -5.69 17.09
C GLY A 199 7.02 -6.09 17.18
N GLU A 200 7.35 -6.83 18.23
CA GLU A 200 8.72 -7.17 18.62
C GLU A 200 9.36 -8.17 17.67
N LYS A 201 8.60 -9.19 17.23
CA LYS A 201 9.09 -10.14 16.22
C LYS A 201 9.21 -9.45 14.88
N THR A 202 10.42 -9.48 14.33
CA THR A 202 10.77 -8.77 13.11
C THR A 202 11.61 -9.63 12.17
N ILE A 203 11.58 -9.26 10.88
CA ILE A 203 12.45 -9.80 9.85
C ILE A 203 13.29 -8.63 9.36
N ILE A 204 14.61 -8.73 9.49
CA ILE A 204 15.55 -7.71 9.05
C ILE A 204 16.07 -8.02 7.65
N GLN A 205 16.20 -7.00 6.80
CA GLN A 205 16.81 -7.10 5.49
C GLN A 205 18.26 -6.63 5.54
N ASN A 206 19.16 -7.38 4.88
CA ASN A 206 20.58 -7.05 4.70
C ASN A 206 21.22 -6.45 5.99
N PRO A 207 21.17 -7.14 7.14
CA PRO A 207 21.68 -6.58 8.40
C PRO A 207 23.21 -6.47 8.39
N THR A 208 23.73 -5.39 8.98
CA THR A 208 25.15 -5.31 9.35
C THR A 208 25.52 -6.39 10.36
N ILE A 209 26.83 -6.62 10.55
CA ILE A 209 27.33 -7.57 11.56
C ILE A 209 26.84 -7.18 12.97
N ALA A 210 26.75 -5.88 13.27
CA ALA A 210 26.25 -5.39 14.56
C ALA A 210 24.75 -5.67 14.70
N GLN A 211 23.95 -5.26 13.71
CA GLN A 211 22.51 -5.51 13.70
C GLN A 211 22.18 -7.00 13.78
N LYS A 212 22.94 -7.86 13.09
CA LYS A 212 22.74 -9.32 13.13
C LYS A 212 22.97 -9.92 14.52
N LYS A 213 23.81 -9.29 15.36
CA LYS A 213 24.05 -9.73 16.75
C LYS A 213 22.97 -9.24 17.70
N GLU A 214 22.43 -8.05 17.46
CA GLU A 214 21.42 -7.41 18.32
C GLU A 214 19.99 -7.84 17.97
N HIS A 215 19.72 -8.12 16.69
CA HIS A 215 18.41 -8.50 16.19
C HIS A 215 18.06 -9.92 16.63
N GLU A 216 16.96 -10.04 17.36
CA GLU A 216 16.48 -11.29 17.91
C GLU A 216 16.12 -12.30 16.82
N LYS A 217 16.52 -13.56 17.04
CA LYS A 217 16.07 -14.68 16.22
C LYS A 217 14.74 -15.15 16.76
N CYS A 218 13.72 -15.15 15.91
CA CYS A 218 12.41 -15.66 16.27
C CYS A 218 11.91 -16.66 15.23
N LYS A 219 11.00 -17.52 15.68
CA LYS A 219 10.21 -18.38 14.81
C LYS A 219 8.83 -17.76 14.65
N PHE A 220 8.30 -17.87 13.44
CA PHE A 220 6.90 -17.55 13.18
C PHE A 220 5.99 -18.58 13.82
N GLU A 221 4.88 -18.13 14.37
CA GLU A 221 3.91 -18.98 15.06
C GLU A 221 2.52 -18.82 14.44
N LYS A 222 1.66 -19.82 14.67
CA LYS A 222 0.24 -19.71 14.30
C LYS A 222 -0.40 -18.54 15.03
N TYR A 223 -1.36 -17.94 14.37
CA TYR A 223 -2.13 -16.79 14.81
C TYR A 223 -1.35 -15.47 14.92
N GLU A 224 -0.18 -15.41 14.31
CA GLU A 224 0.56 -14.17 14.13
C GLU A 224 0.19 -13.47 12.82
N VAL A 225 0.37 -12.14 12.82
CA VAL A 225 0.15 -11.29 11.65
C VAL A 225 1.42 -10.51 11.37
N TYR A 226 1.82 -10.40 10.11
CA TYR A 226 3.02 -9.66 9.70
C TYR A 226 2.73 -8.69 8.57
N ALA A 227 3.33 -7.50 8.65
CA ALA A 227 3.58 -6.64 7.50
C ALA A 227 4.92 -7.04 6.87
N MET A 228 4.87 -7.95 5.91
CA MET A 228 6.03 -8.38 5.13
C MET A 228 6.41 -7.27 4.15
N ASP A 229 7.54 -6.62 4.34
CA ASP A 229 8.02 -5.46 3.56
C ASP A 229 9.38 -5.75 2.94
N VAL A 230 9.41 -5.84 1.61
CA VAL A 230 10.62 -6.08 0.83
C VAL A 230 11.01 -4.82 0.08
N LEU A 231 12.21 -4.30 0.34
CA LEU A 231 12.77 -3.14 -0.34
C LEU A 231 14.12 -3.50 -0.94
N ILE A 232 14.25 -3.36 -2.26
CA ILE A 232 15.46 -3.71 -3.00
C ILE A 232 15.92 -2.50 -3.81
N SER A 233 17.23 -2.28 -3.82
CA SER A 233 17.95 -1.22 -4.51
C SER A 233 18.81 -1.77 -5.63
N THR A 234 18.94 -1.02 -6.72
CA THR A 234 19.96 -1.26 -7.75
C THR A 234 21.37 -0.89 -7.30
N GLY A 235 21.48 -0.11 -6.22
CA GLY A 235 22.71 0.44 -5.66
C GLY A 235 23.28 -0.38 -4.51
N GLN A 236 23.72 0.31 -3.44
CA GLN A 236 24.45 -0.33 -2.34
C GLN A 236 23.54 -0.89 -1.23
N GLY A 237 22.26 -0.53 -1.24
CA GLY A 237 21.31 -0.84 -0.18
C GLY A 237 21.43 0.09 1.04
N LEU A 238 22.07 1.25 0.91
CA LEU A 238 22.40 2.13 2.04
C LEU A 238 21.56 3.40 2.02
N GLY A 239 20.49 3.42 2.83
CA GLY A 239 19.61 4.58 2.95
C GLY A 239 20.26 5.75 3.68
N LYS A 240 20.06 6.95 3.13
CA LYS A 240 20.55 8.21 3.73
C LYS A 240 19.44 9.24 3.80
N GLU A 241 19.43 10.04 4.86
CA GLU A 241 18.63 11.25 4.92
C GLU A 241 19.22 12.33 4.01
N LEU A 242 18.36 13.12 3.38
CA LEU A 242 18.70 14.32 2.62
C LEU A 242 17.92 15.52 3.19
N ASP A 243 17.86 16.63 2.47
CA ASP A 243 17.14 17.85 2.89
C ASP A 243 15.60 17.74 2.83
N THR A 244 15.07 16.56 2.52
CA THR A 244 13.61 16.34 2.46
C THR A 244 13.02 16.36 3.86
N LYS A 245 12.01 17.22 4.07
CA LYS A 245 11.36 17.37 5.37
C LYS A 245 10.51 16.16 5.74
N VAL A 246 10.62 15.76 7.01
CA VAL A 246 9.75 14.76 7.61
C VAL A 246 8.34 15.29 7.80
N SER A 247 7.37 14.55 7.29
CA SER A 247 5.94 14.84 7.43
C SER A 247 5.16 13.78 8.18
N ILE A 248 5.72 12.57 8.34
CA ILE A 248 5.07 11.43 9.00
C ILE A 248 5.70 11.20 10.37
N TYR A 249 4.83 11.04 11.37
CA TYR A 249 5.21 10.81 12.76
C TYR A 249 4.31 9.75 13.37
N LYS A 250 4.77 9.11 14.45
CA LYS A 250 3.96 8.20 15.26
C LYS A 250 4.13 8.51 16.73
N LYS A 251 3.07 8.38 17.51
CA LYS A 251 3.11 8.51 18.97
C LYS A 251 3.83 7.30 19.60
N THR A 252 4.71 7.56 20.55
CA THR A 252 5.39 6.52 21.35
C THR A 252 4.65 6.28 22.68
N GLU A 253 5.20 5.41 23.53
CA GLU A 253 4.71 5.18 24.90
C GLU A 253 5.40 6.06 25.95
N GLU A 254 6.37 6.87 25.52
CA GLU A 254 7.11 7.79 26.39
C GLU A 254 6.20 8.83 27.03
N ASN A 255 6.56 9.23 28.25
CA ASN A 255 5.82 10.22 29.02
C ASN A 255 6.73 11.40 29.37
N TYR A 256 6.30 12.60 28.98
CA TYR A 256 7.02 13.84 29.22
C TYR A 256 6.04 15.00 29.41
N LEU A 257 6.36 15.90 30.34
CA LEU A 257 5.57 17.09 30.61
C LEU A 257 5.96 18.24 29.67
N LEU A 258 5.24 18.36 28.56
CA LEU A 258 5.46 19.40 27.53
C LEU A 258 5.32 20.82 28.08
N LYS A 259 6.34 21.64 27.80
CA LYS A 259 6.45 23.03 28.28
C LYS A 259 5.71 24.00 27.37
N LEU A 260 5.72 23.80 26.05
CA LEU A 260 5.07 24.71 25.11
C LEU A 260 3.56 24.45 25.01
N LYS A 261 2.77 25.53 24.97
CA LYS A 261 1.31 25.45 24.79
C LYS A 261 0.95 24.81 23.44
N SER A 262 1.70 25.14 22.38
CA SER A 262 1.55 24.56 21.05
C SER A 262 1.77 23.05 21.06
N SER A 263 2.82 22.57 21.72
CA SER A 263 3.15 21.15 21.80
C SER A 263 2.12 20.36 22.61
N ARG A 264 1.63 20.92 23.73
CA ARG A 264 0.51 20.31 24.48
C ARG A 264 -0.75 20.17 23.62
N ALA A 265 -1.12 21.21 22.87
CA ALA A 265 -2.28 21.16 21.98
C ALA A 265 -2.09 20.13 20.86
N PHE A 266 -0.93 20.14 20.20
CA PHE A 266 -0.57 19.17 19.16
C PHE A 266 -0.65 17.73 19.68
N TYR A 267 -0.01 17.43 20.81
CA TYR A 267 0.03 16.07 21.36
C TYR A 267 -1.35 15.59 21.85
N ALA A 268 -2.20 16.50 22.36
CA ALA A 268 -3.58 16.19 22.70
C ALA A 268 -4.41 15.82 21.46
N GLU A 269 -4.25 16.55 20.35
CA GLU A 269 -4.88 16.20 19.07
C GLU A 269 -4.36 14.85 18.55
N VAL A 270 -3.05 14.60 18.63
CA VAL A 270 -2.46 13.30 18.23
C VAL A 270 -3.10 12.14 18.99
N LYS A 271 -3.16 12.24 20.33
CA LYS A 271 -3.78 11.21 21.18
C LYS A 271 -5.23 10.95 20.82
N LYS A 272 -6.00 12.01 20.54
CA LYS A 272 -7.43 11.91 20.25
C LYS A 272 -7.70 11.36 18.86
N LYS A 273 -6.96 11.83 17.84
CA LYS A 273 -7.27 11.58 16.42
C LYS A 273 -6.54 10.38 15.84
N TYR A 274 -5.27 10.20 16.18
CA TYR A 274 -4.41 9.18 15.57
C TYR A 274 -4.06 8.05 16.55
N GLY A 275 -4.09 8.32 17.86
CA GLY A 275 -3.71 7.33 18.86
C GLY A 275 -2.28 6.83 18.62
N PRO A 276 -2.05 5.51 18.52
CA PRO A 276 -0.72 4.95 18.24
C PRO A 276 -0.41 4.81 16.74
N MET A 277 -1.32 5.18 15.84
CA MET A 277 -1.10 5.04 14.40
C MET A 277 -0.18 6.15 13.86
N PRO A 278 0.72 5.83 12.93
CA PRO A 278 1.41 6.84 12.11
C PRO A 278 0.46 7.84 11.45
N PHE A 279 0.86 9.10 11.42
CA PHE A 279 0.06 10.22 10.92
C PHE A 279 0.91 11.25 10.17
N ASN A 280 0.27 12.01 9.29
CA ASN A 280 0.92 13.06 8.52
C ASN A 280 0.53 14.47 9.02
N LEU A 281 1.50 15.37 9.16
CA LEU A 281 1.26 16.76 9.60
C LEU A 281 0.28 17.53 8.70
N ARG A 282 0.19 17.19 7.40
CA ARG A 282 -0.76 17.83 6.47
C ARG A 282 -2.24 17.60 6.84
N ASN A 283 -2.52 16.57 7.66
CA ASN A 283 -3.87 16.18 8.05
C ASN A 283 -4.36 16.93 9.30
N PHE A 284 -3.55 17.83 9.86
CA PHE A 284 -3.96 18.82 10.85
C PHE A 284 -4.64 20.02 10.16
N GLU A 285 -5.64 20.60 10.81
CA GLU A 285 -6.32 21.79 10.27
C GLU A 285 -5.32 22.95 10.12
N GLU A 286 -4.55 23.22 11.18
CA GLU A 286 -3.51 24.25 11.23
C GLU A 286 -2.10 23.64 11.15
N GLU A 287 -1.67 23.26 9.94
CA GLU A 287 -0.37 22.62 9.69
C GLU A 287 0.83 23.40 10.27
N ALA A 288 0.81 24.74 10.20
CA ALA A 288 1.87 25.57 10.76
C ALA A 288 2.01 25.41 12.28
N LYS A 289 0.90 25.34 13.02
CA LYS A 289 0.91 25.08 14.47
C LYS A 289 1.38 23.66 14.76
N ALA A 290 0.98 22.67 13.95
CA ALA A 290 1.44 21.30 14.08
C ALA A 290 2.97 21.20 13.90
N LYS A 291 3.53 21.88 12.90
CA LYS A 291 4.98 21.98 12.66
C LYS A 291 5.74 22.61 13.84
N MET A 292 5.16 23.59 14.53
CA MET A 292 5.77 24.15 15.75
C MET A 292 5.64 23.20 16.95
N GLY A 293 4.51 22.50 17.07
CA GLY A 293 4.23 21.61 18.19
C GLY A 293 5.07 20.34 18.19
N VAL A 294 5.30 19.75 17.00
CA VAL A 294 5.98 18.47 16.83
C VAL A 294 7.44 18.49 17.28
N THR A 295 8.13 19.63 17.17
CA THR A 295 9.57 19.74 17.48
C THR A 295 9.89 19.36 18.92
N GLU A 296 9.15 19.88 19.91
CA GLU A 296 9.33 19.51 21.32
C GLU A 296 8.98 18.04 21.56
N CYS A 297 7.92 17.53 20.92
CA CYS A 297 7.50 16.15 21.07
C CYS A 297 8.55 15.16 20.54
N VAL A 298 9.21 15.47 19.41
CA VAL A 298 10.32 14.65 18.88
C VAL A 298 11.54 14.73 19.79
N ALA A 299 11.91 15.94 20.24
CA ALA A 299 13.07 16.14 21.12
C ALA A 299 12.96 15.35 22.44
N HIS A 300 11.73 15.13 22.92
CA HIS A 300 11.43 14.35 24.12
C HIS A 300 10.84 12.96 23.82
N LYS A 301 11.01 12.46 22.59
CA LYS A 301 10.63 11.11 22.16
C LYS A 301 9.16 10.75 22.37
N LEU A 302 8.26 11.73 22.53
CA LEU A 302 6.81 11.51 22.61
C LEU A 302 6.20 11.11 21.26
N VAL A 303 6.86 11.55 20.18
CA VAL A 303 6.55 11.16 18.82
C VAL A 303 7.85 10.87 18.08
N GLU A 304 7.83 9.87 17.21
CA GLU A 304 8.97 9.44 16.42
C GLU A 304 8.76 9.82 14.95
N PRO A 305 9.79 10.38 14.28
CA PRO A 305 9.75 10.70 12.86
C PRO A 305 9.92 9.45 11.98
N PHE A 306 9.16 9.38 10.90
CA PHE A 306 9.39 8.44 9.80
C PHE A 306 10.20 9.15 8.73
N GLN A 307 11.52 8.96 8.80
CA GLN A 307 12.48 9.65 7.93
C GLN A 307 12.28 9.29 6.45
N VAL A 308 12.48 10.28 5.57
CA VAL A 308 12.52 10.05 4.13
C VAL A 308 13.95 9.67 3.75
N LEU A 309 14.15 8.40 3.41
CA LEU A 309 15.47 7.88 3.07
C LEU A 309 15.66 7.84 1.56
N PHE A 310 16.90 8.02 1.12
CA PHE A 310 17.30 8.00 -0.28
C PHE A 310 18.51 7.08 -0.50
N GLU A 311 18.49 6.41 -1.63
CA GLU A 311 19.66 5.83 -2.27
C GLU A 311 20.43 6.90 -3.04
N LYS A 312 21.61 6.52 -3.56
CA LYS A 312 22.41 7.38 -4.44
C LYS A 312 21.58 7.83 -5.66
N HIS A 313 21.85 9.05 -6.14
CA HIS A 313 21.25 9.57 -7.35
C HIS A 313 21.45 8.61 -8.54
N ASN A 314 20.44 8.49 -9.40
CA ASN A 314 20.33 7.54 -10.54
C ASN A 314 20.15 6.05 -10.18
N GLU A 315 20.11 5.68 -8.89
CA GLU A 315 19.68 4.34 -8.49
C GLU A 315 18.14 4.25 -8.43
N PHE A 316 17.63 3.04 -8.50
CA PHE A 316 16.21 2.74 -8.36
C PHE A 316 15.98 1.85 -7.15
N VAL A 317 14.85 2.08 -6.48
CA VAL A 317 14.38 1.26 -5.38
C VAL A 317 12.98 0.78 -5.68
N ALA A 318 12.74 -0.52 -5.53
CA ALA A 318 11.43 -1.14 -5.61
C ALA A 318 11.03 -1.71 -4.25
N GLN A 319 9.74 -1.65 -3.96
CA GLN A 319 9.10 -2.09 -2.74
C GLN A 319 7.84 -2.92 -3.03
N PHE A 320 7.70 -4.03 -2.32
CA PHE A 320 6.45 -4.79 -2.20
C PHE A 320 6.18 -5.10 -0.74
N LYS A 321 5.00 -4.71 -0.26
CA LYS A 321 4.58 -4.96 1.13
C LYS A 321 3.21 -5.59 1.18
N TYR A 322 3.08 -6.62 2.02
CA TYR A 322 1.86 -7.41 2.20
C TYR A 322 1.57 -7.57 3.68
N THR A 323 0.30 -7.47 4.06
CA THR A 323 -0.19 -7.89 5.37
C THR A 323 -0.68 -9.32 5.26
N VAL A 324 -0.13 -10.20 6.10
CA VAL A 324 -0.33 -11.65 6.01
C VAL A 324 -0.65 -12.21 7.38
N LEU A 325 -1.69 -13.04 7.45
CA LEU A 325 -2.13 -13.76 8.64
C LEU A 325 -1.65 -15.22 8.55
N ILE A 326 -0.99 -15.71 9.58
CA ILE A 326 -0.52 -17.10 9.69
C ILE A 326 -1.61 -17.92 10.39
N LEU A 327 -2.45 -18.61 9.62
CA LEU A 327 -3.52 -19.46 10.15
C LEU A 327 -3.08 -20.93 10.20
N PRO A 328 -3.74 -21.79 11.00
CA PRO A 328 -3.37 -23.21 11.11
C PRO A 328 -3.36 -23.98 9.78
N ASN A 329 -4.17 -23.55 8.81
CA ASN A 329 -4.32 -24.18 7.50
C ASN A 329 -3.54 -23.48 6.38
N GLY A 330 -2.73 -22.46 6.68
CA GLY A 330 -1.92 -21.74 5.70
C GLY A 330 -1.98 -20.22 5.89
N LEU A 331 -1.52 -19.50 4.87
CA LEU A 331 -1.50 -18.04 4.88
C LEU A 331 -2.81 -17.45 4.39
N GLN A 332 -3.24 -16.37 5.04
CA GLN A 332 -4.24 -15.48 4.48
C GLN A 332 -3.60 -14.12 4.20
N ILE A 333 -3.37 -13.85 2.92
CA ILE A 333 -2.87 -12.56 2.44
C ILE A 333 -4.06 -11.61 2.36
N VAL A 334 -4.07 -10.57 3.19
CA VAL A 334 -5.20 -9.60 3.23
C VAL A 334 -4.95 -8.37 2.37
N THR A 335 -3.69 -8.04 2.08
CA THR A 335 -3.35 -6.90 1.21
C THR A 335 -2.42 -7.24 0.06
N GLY A 336 -2.52 -6.43 -0.98
CA GLY A 336 -1.67 -6.47 -2.16
C GLY A 336 -2.44 -6.13 -3.43
N PHE A 337 -1.73 -6.16 -4.55
CA PHE A 337 -2.30 -5.95 -5.88
C PHE A 337 -1.66 -6.91 -6.87
N PRO A 338 -2.38 -7.42 -7.89
CA PRO A 338 -1.79 -8.28 -8.89
C PRO A 338 -0.65 -7.58 -9.62
N PHE A 339 0.50 -8.24 -9.68
CA PHE A 339 1.66 -7.78 -10.42
C PHE A 339 1.67 -8.45 -11.79
N ASP A 340 1.83 -7.67 -12.85
CA ASP A 340 1.98 -8.17 -14.21
C ASP A 340 3.47 -8.20 -14.59
N PRO A 341 4.14 -9.36 -14.51
CA PRO A 341 5.56 -9.46 -14.87
C PRO A 341 5.80 -9.24 -16.37
N THR A 342 4.77 -9.33 -17.22
CA THR A 342 4.95 -9.18 -18.68
C THR A 342 5.26 -7.75 -19.11
N CYS A 343 5.00 -6.78 -18.23
CA CYS A 343 5.38 -5.37 -18.38
C CYS A 343 6.89 -5.12 -18.19
N TYR A 344 7.67 -6.12 -17.79
CA TYR A 344 9.08 -5.98 -17.42
C TYR A 344 9.95 -6.98 -18.18
N GLU A 345 11.12 -6.53 -18.61
CA GLU A 345 12.12 -7.35 -19.30
C GLU A 345 13.49 -7.08 -18.69
N SER A 346 14.07 -8.13 -18.10
CA SER A 346 15.40 -8.12 -17.50
C SER A 346 16.26 -9.19 -18.16
N GLU A 347 17.56 -8.90 -18.26
CA GLU A 347 18.57 -9.89 -18.68
C GLU A 347 18.91 -10.85 -17.51
N HIS A 348 18.42 -10.57 -16.31
CA HIS A 348 18.59 -11.36 -15.12
C HIS A 348 17.36 -12.23 -14.82
N SER A 349 17.60 -13.30 -14.08
CA SER A 349 16.58 -14.21 -13.58
C SER A 349 17.08 -14.82 -12.27
N VAL A 350 16.18 -15.39 -11.46
CA VAL A 350 16.60 -16.18 -10.29
C VAL A 350 17.42 -17.38 -10.75
N LYS A 351 18.66 -17.52 -10.25
CA LYS A 351 19.63 -18.57 -10.60
C LYS A 351 19.85 -19.57 -9.47
N ASP A 352 19.73 -19.14 -8.21
CA ASP A 352 19.86 -20.05 -7.07
C ASP A 352 18.81 -21.18 -7.14
N GLU A 353 19.25 -22.43 -7.19
CA GLU A 353 18.38 -23.58 -7.41
C GLU A 353 17.34 -23.77 -6.30
N ASP A 354 17.69 -23.44 -5.06
CA ASP A 354 16.77 -23.55 -3.93
C ASP A 354 15.68 -22.47 -4.02
N MET A 355 16.04 -21.26 -4.45
CA MET A 355 15.09 -20.18 -4.70
C MET A 355 14.17 -20.49 -5.89
N GLN A 356 14.69 -21.09 -6.96
CA GLN A 356 13.84 -21.56 -8.07
C GLN A 356 12.85 -22.63 -7.60
N LYS A 357 13.30 -23.63 -6.85
CA LYS A 357 12.43 -24.67 -6.27
C LYS A 357 11.39 -24.08 -5.32
N LEU A 358 11.78 -23.10 -4.51
CA LEU A 358 10.87 -22.39 -3.61
C LEU A 358 9.79 -21.66 -4.40
N LEU A 359 10.18 -20.83 -5.38
CA LEU A 359 9.25 -20.02 -6.18
C LEU A 359 8.30 -20.87 -7.04
N ALA A 360 8.72 -22.08 -7.45
CA ALA A 360 7.88 -23.03 -8.16
C ALA A 360 6.77 -23.67 -7.30
N GLN A 361 6.88 -23.61 -5.97
CA GLN A 361 5.84 -24.11 -5.07
C GLN A 361 4.63 -23.17 -5.09
N ASP A 362 3.44 -23.74 -4.97
CA ASP A 362 2.23 -22.95 -4.72
C ASP A 362 2.26 -22.35 -3.31
N LEU A 363 1.67 -21.16 -3.17
CA LEU A 363 1.40 -20.61 -1.84
C LEU A 363 0.35 -21.49 -1.14
N VAL A 364 0.68 -21.93 0.08
CA VAL A 364 -0.29 -22.62 0.95
C VAL A 364 -1.23 -21.58 1.54
N LEU A 365 -2.37 -21.38 0.89
CA LEU A 365 -3.36 -20.37 1.28
C LEU A 365 -4.47 -20.97 2.16
N ALA A 366 -4.82 -20.26 3.23
CA ALA A 366 -5.90 -20.60 4.15
C ALA A 366 -7.30 -20.43 3.52
N ASN A 367 -7.42 -19.64 2.44
CA ASN A 367 -8.67 -19.43 1.73
C ASN A 367 -8.43 -19.22 0.22
N LYS A 368 -9.52 -19.18 -0.57
CA LYS A 368 -9.45 -19.00 -2.03
C LYS A 368 -9.22 -17.56 -2.47
N HIS A 369 -9.39 -16.59 -1.59
CA HIS A 369 -9.26 -15.18 -1.94
C HIS A 369 -7.81 -14.74 -1.81
N ASN A 370 -7.18 -14.40 -2.93
CA ASN A 370 -5.82 -13.89 -2.97
C ASN A 370 -5.80 -12.52 -3.67
N PRO A 371 -5.51 -11.41 -2.97
CA PRO A 371 -5.44 -10.08 -3.58
C PRO A 371 -4.28 -9.97 -4.59
N LEU A 372 -3.32 -10.90 -4.57
CA LEU A 372 -2.20 -10.93 -5.53
C LEU A 372 -2.56 -11.52 -6.89
N THR A 373 -3.73 -12.14 -7.03
CA THR A 373 -4.21 -12.72 -8.30
C THR A 373 -5.59 -12.20 -8.70
N THR A 374 -6.26 -11.45 -7.83
CA THR A 374 -7.60 -10.91 -8.08
C THR A 374 -7.59 -9.39 -8.09
N ILE A 375 -8.17 -8.78 -9.13
CA ILE A 375 -8.33 -7.34 -9.19
C ILE A 375 -9.52 -6.95 -8.29
N PRO A 376 -9.35 -6.00 -7.35
CA PRO A 376 -10.47 -5.52 -6.54
C PRO A 376 -11.62 -5.01 -7.42
N GLU A 377 -12.84 -5.51 -7.22
CA GLU A 377 -14.01 -5.00 -7.95
C GLU A 377 -14.19 -3.51 -7.59
N GLY A 378 -13.99 -2.62 -8.57
CA GLY A 378 -14.37 -1.21 -8.44
C GLY A 378 -15.86 -1.13 -8.15
N GLY A 379 -16.23 -0.54 -7.02
CA GLY A 379 -17.59 -0.55 -6.48
C GLY A 379 -18.67 -0.16 -7.49
N SER A 380 -19.28 -1.14 -8.14
CA SER A 380 -20.69 -1.07 -8.50
C SER A 380 -21.39 -2.04 -7.57
N SER A 381 -22.31 -1.55 -6.75
CA SER A 381 -23.09 -2.40 -5.85
C SER A 381 -23.72 -3.56 -6.62
N SER A 382 -23.89 -4.74 -6.02
CA SER A 382 -24.55 -5.87 -6.70
C SER A 382 -25.99 -5.53 -7.16
N LYS A 383 -26.59 -4.48 -6.57
CA LYS A 383 -27.85 -3.85 -7.00
C LYS A 383 -27.72 -3.12 -8.33
N ASP A 384 -26.59 -2.50 -8.65
CA ASP A 384 -26.32 -1.83 -9.93
C ASP A 384 -26.07 -2.83 -11.07
N LYS A 385 -25.38 -3.96 -10.79
CA LYS A 385 -25.27 -5.07 -11.75
C LYS A 385 -26.66 -5.68 -12.08
N LYS A 386 -27.55 -5.81 -11.08
CA LYS A 386 -28.95 -6.25 -11.29
C LYS A 386 -29.78 -5.21 -12.05
N LYS A 387 -29.66 -3.91 -11.74
CA LYS A 387 -30.35 -2.83 -12.49
C LYS A 387 -29.84 -2.71 -13.92
N ARG A 388 -28.53 -2.81 -14.19
CA ARG A 388 -27.95 -2.81 -15.55
C ARG A 388 -28.39 -4.04 -16.35
N ARG A 389 -28.40 -5.25 -15.77
CA ARG A 389 -28.95 -6.45 -16.45
C ARG A 389 -30.44 -6.33 -16.73
N LYS A 390 -31.23 -5.73 -15.83
CA LYS A 390 -32.67 -5.51 -16.04
C LYS A 390 -32.95 -4.42 -17.09
N LYS A 391 -32.14 -3.36 -17.13
CA LYS A 391 -32.24 -2.27 -18.13
C LYS A 391 -31.82 -2.73 -19.54
N ASN A 392 -30.81 -3.61 -19.65
CA ASN A 392 -30.43 -4.21 -20.93
C ASN A 392 -31.43 -5.28 -21.42
N LYS A 393 -32.07 -6.05 -20.52
CA LYS A 393 -33.18 -6.96 -20.90
C LYS A 393 -34.42 -6.20 -21.42
N ASN A 394 -34.79 -5.08 -20.80
CA ASN A 394 -35.93 -4.28 -21.27
C ASN A 394 -35.66 -3.53 -22.58
N LYS A 395 -34.42 -3.12 -22.87
CA LYS A 395 -34.07 -2.52 -24.17
C LYS A 395 -34.03 -3.54 -25.32
N GLY A 396 -33.61 -4.79 -25.04
CA GLY A 396 -33.67 -5.87 -26.04
C GLY A 396 -35.09 -6.33 -26.37
N ALA A 397 -36.01 -6.27 -25.40
CA ALA A 397 -37.41 -6.63 -25.61
C ALA A 397 -38.22 -5.55 -26.36
N ALA A 398 -37.91 -4.26 -26.17
CA ALA A 398 -38.61 -3.16 -26.85
C ALA A 398 -38.16 -2.97 -28.33
N ALA A 399 -36.98 -3.45 -28.71
CA ALA A 399 -36.50 -3.41 -30.09
C ALA A 399 -37.04 -4.56 -30.96
N ALA A 400 -37.66 -5.59 -30.36
CA ALA A 400 -38.19 -6.76 -31.06
C ALA A 400 -39.69 -6.70 -31.34
N SER A 401 -40.39 -5.61 -30.97
CA SER A 401 -41.85 -5.48 -31.13
C SER A 401 -42.31 -4.32 -32.01
N SER A 402 -41.48 -3.84 -32.95
CA SER A 402 -41.86 -2.78 -33.89
C SER A 402 -41.44 -3.06 -35.35
N ALA A 403 -41.49 -4.33 -35.74
CA ALA A 403 -41.31 -4.74 -37.12
C ALA A 403 -42.40 -5.75 -37.51
N GLU A 404 -43.65 -5.30 -37.59
CA GLU A 404 -44.70 -5.97 -38.37
C GLU A 404 -45.91 -5.03 -38.53
N GLY A 405 -46.20 -4.62 -39.77
CA GLY A 405 -47.50 -4.05 -40.12
C GLY A 405 -47.47 -2.88 -41.11
N GLY A 406 -47.70 -3.17 -42.39
CA GLY A 406 -48.51 -2.30 -43.27
C GLY A 406 -47.83 -1.70 -44.49
N ALA A 407 -47.95 -2.38 -45.63
CA ALA A 407 -47.80 -1.80 -46.96
C ALA A 407 -49.19 -1.53 -47.56
N ALA A 408 -49.44 -0.34 -48.11
CA ALA A 408 -50.30 -0.09 -49.28
C ALA A 408 -50.29 1.40 -49.74
N ALA A 409 -49.75 1.60 -50.95
CA ALA A 409 -50.07 2.53 -52.04
C ALA A 409 -50.83 3.86 -51.81
N ALA A 410 -50.31 4.96 -52.39
CA ALA A 410 -50.82 5.57 -53.63
C ALA A 410 -49.94 6.76 -54.09
N ALA A 411 -50.00 7.05 -55.39
CA ALA A 411 -49.12 7.88 -56.21
C ALA A 411 -49.43 9.39 -56.21
N ALA A 412 -48.44 10.18 -56.64
CA ALA A 412 -48.48 11.13 -57.78
C ALA A 412 -47.90 12.54 -57.50
N ASP A 413 -47.03 12.95 -58.44
CA ASP A 413 -46.64 14.30 -58.89
C ASP A 413 -46.04 15.26 -57.86
N GLY A 414 -44.91 15.95 -58.09
CA GLY A 414 -44.15 16.23 -59.28
C GLY A 414 -43.34 17.51 -59.02
N ASP A 415 -42.35 17.73 -59.89
CA ASP A 415 -41.69 19.00 -60.20
C ASP A 415 -40.35 19.35 -59.52
N SER A 416 -39.48 19.75 -60.44
CA SER A 416 -38.08 20.13 -60.44
C SER A 416 -37.88 21.61 -60.11
N GLY A 417 -36.67 21.98 -59.69
CA GLY A 417 -36.25 23.39 -59.68
C GLY A 417 -34.94 23.62 -58.93
N ASP A 418 -33.88 23.85 -59.70
CA ASP A 418 -32.59 24.40 -59.30
C ASP A 418 -32.72 25.77 -58.59
N ASP A 419 -31.76 26.13 -57.74
CA ASP A 419 -30.89 27.29 -57.98
C ASP A 419 -29.89 27.53 -56.82
N GLU A 420 -28.64 27.69 -57.22
CA GLU A 420 -27.54 28.28 -56.45
C GLU A 420 -27.75 29.79 -56.31
N GLU A 421 -27.37 30.40 -55.17
CA GLU A 421 -26.58 31.66 -55.18
C GLU A 421 -26.09 32.06 -53.78
N GLU A 422 -24.86 32.57 -53.74
CA GLU A 422 -24.18 33.24 -52.62
C GLU A 422 -24.92 34.52 -52.16
N PRO A 423 -24.46 35.17 -51.07
CA PRO A 423 -23.70 36.41 -51.34
C PRO A 423 -22.53 36.71 -50.37
N LYS A 424 -21.55 37.44 -50.93
CA LYS A 424 -20.43 38.17 -50.29
C LYS A 424 -20.88 39.48 -49.60
N PRO A 425 -20.02 40.13 -48.78
CA PRO A 425 -18.91 40.98 -49.29
C PRO A 425 -17.50 40.40 -49.11
#